data_AF-A0A1V6BJ44-F1
#
_entry.id   AF-A0A1V6BJ44-F1
#
_cell.length_a   1.000
_cell.length_b   1.000
_cell.length_c   1.000
_cell.angle_alpha   90.00
_cell.angle_beta   90.00
_cell.angle_gamma   90.00
#
_symmetry.space_group_name_H-M   'P 1'
#
loop_
_entity.id
_entity.type
_entity.pdbx_description
1 polymer ?
#
loop_
_entity_poly.entity_id
_entity_poly.type
_entity_poly.pdbx_seq_one_letter_code
_entity_poly.pdbx_strand_id
1 'polypeptide(L)'
;MKSLLSAVVFLLFVSSGYSQVAKSLSKKPDPSKELMLVEASCGECNYGMPGNDCDLAVKIKDSTYYVDGVGIFEFGHPHDKNGFCVAVRHAEVQGEVVNGRFKASYFKLLKEDDNNNKAKEN
;
A
#
# COMPACT_ATOMS: atom_id res chain seq x y z
N MET A 1 15.32 -45.62 30.82
CA MET A 1 14.97 -45.48 29.39
C MET A 1 13.51 -45.09 29.21
N LYS A 2 13.09 -43.92 29.75
CA LYS A 2 11.70 -43.43 29.63
C LYS A 2 11.61 -41.90 29.42
N SER A 3 12.70 -41.17 29.67
CA SER A 3 12.73 -39.70 29.54
C SER A 3 13.39 -39.18 28.25
N LEU A 4 13.80 -40.06 27.33
CA LEU A 4 14.46 -39.67 26.08
C LEU A 4 13.52 -39.67 24.86
N LEU A 5 12.31 -40.23 24.97
CA LEU A 5 11.37 -40.27 23.85
C LEU A 5 10.49 -39.01 23.73
N SER A 6 10.37 -38.20 24.79
CA SER A 6 9.50 -37.01 24.80
C SER A 6 10.15 -35.75 24.22
N ALA A 7 11.46 -35.74 23.99
CA ALA A 7 12.16 -34.55 23.50
C ALA A 7 12.12 -34.37 21.97
N VAL A 8 11.80 -35.42 21.21
CA VAL A 8 11.81 -35.36 19.73
C VAL A 8 10.46 -34.93 19.15
N VAL A 9 9.35 -35.10 19.89
CA VAL A 9 8.00 -34.80 19.39
C VAL A 9 7.67 -33.31 19.42
N PHE A 10 8.40 -32.50 20.19
CA PHE A 10 8.11 -31.06 20.32
C PHE A 10 8.78 -30.18 19.24
N LEU A 11 9.62 -30.76 18.36
CA LEU A 11 10.35 -29.99 17.35
C LEU A 11 9.64 -29.86 15.99
N LEU A 12 8.46 -30.46 15.80
CA LEU A 12 7.76 -30.51 14.51
C LEU A 12 6.53 -29.59 14.39
N PHE A 13 6.30 -28.70 15.35
CA PHE A 13 5.04 -27.93 15.44
C PHE A 13 5.21 -26.41 15.35
N VAL A 14 6.11 -25.91 14.48
CA VAL A 14 6.28 -24.44 14.30
C VAL A 14 6.30 -23.97 12.84
N SER A 15 6.05 -24.83 11.85
CA SER A 15 5.93 -24.40 10.45
C SER A 15 4.49 -24.01 10.04
N SER A 16 3.74 -23.41 10.95
CA SER A 16 2.40 -22.86 10.67
C SER A 16 2.50 -21.38 10.31
N GLY A 17 2.68 -21.11 9.01
CA GLY A 17 1.97 -20.03 8.33
C GLY A 17 2.54 -18.62 8.38
N TYR A 18 3.17 -18.21 7.29
CA TYR A 18 2.77 -16.98 6.59
C TYR A 18 2.77 -17.26 5.09
N SER A 19 1.64 -17.73 4.57
CA SER A 19 1.38 -17.73 3.14
C SER A 19 1.20 -16.27 2.73
N GLN A 20 2.23 -15.66 2.15
CA GLN A 20 2.10 -14.35 1.51
C GLN A 20 1.30 -14.56 0.22
N VAL A 21 -0.03 -14.63 0.31
CA VAL A 21 -0.87 -14.42 -0.87
C VAL A 21 -0.66 -12.97 -1.28
N ALA A 22 0.25 -12.74 -2.23
CA ALA A 22 0.33 -11.50 -2.98
C ALA A 22 -1.01 -11.35 -3.73
N LYS A 23 -2.00 -10.77 -3.08
CA LYS A 23 -3.24 -10.37 -3.73
C LYS A 23 -2.85 -9.31 -4.75
N SER A 24 -2.83 -9.70 -6.02
CA SER A 24 -2.79 -8.74 -7.12
C SER A 24 -3.97 -7.79 -6.95
N LEU A 25 -3.72 -6.49 -7.10
CA LEU A 25 -4.75 -5.48 -6.98
C LEU A 25 -5.86 -5.73 -8.01
N SER A 26 -7.09 -5.33 -7.65
CA SER A 26 -8.21 -5.38 -8.58
C SER A 26 -7.97 -4.38 -9.70
N LYS A 27 -8.27 -4.76 -10.95
CA LYS A 27 -8.15 -3.86 -12.11
C LYS A 27 -9.26 -2.80 -12.16
N LYS A 28 -10.38 -3.06 -11.49
CA LYS A 28 -11.54 -2.16 -11.36
C LYS A 28 -11.89 -2.02 -9.88
N PRO A 29 -12.46 -0.88 -9.45
CA PRO A 29 -12.92 -0.74 -8.09
C PRO A 29 -14.11 -1.66 -7.84
N ASP A 30 -14.19 -2.20 -6.62
CA ASP A 30 -15.33 -2.93 -6.10
C ASP A 30 -16.48 -1.95 -5.84
N PRO A 31 -17.64 -2.07 -6.53
CA PRO A 31 -18.77 -1.15 -6.35
C PRO A 31 -19.38 -1.17 -4.94
N SER A 32 -19.12 -2.22 -4.16
CA SER A 32 -19.64 -2.35 -2.79
C SER A 32 -18.76 -1.67 -1.74
N LYS A 33 -17.58 -1.17 -2.13
CA LYS A 33 -16.61 -0.52 -1.24
C LYS A 33 -16.47 0.96 -1.57
N GLU A 34 -16.15 1.75 -0.55
CA GLU A 34 -15.84 3.17 -0.73
C GLU A 34 -14.63 3.34 -1.67
N LEU A 35 -14.77 4.22 -2.65
CA LEU A 35 -13.68 4.66 -3.52
C LEU A 35 -13.16 6.01 -3.03
N MET A 36 -11.95 6.03 -2.49
CA MET A 36 -11.35 7.23 -1.90
C MET A 36 -10.48 7.94 -2.93
N LEU A 37 -10.59 9.26 -3.00
CA LEU A 37 -9.63 10.12 -3.71
C LEU A 37 -8.61 10.64 -2.69
N VAL A 38 -7.35 10.28 -2.86
CA VAL A 38 -6.29 10.55 -1.88
C VAL A 38 -5.05 11.14 -2.54
N GLU A 39 -4.25 11.86 -1.75
CA GLU A 39 -2.88 12.19 -2.13
C GLU A 39 -2.00 10.94 -1.98
N ALA A 40 -1.13 10.68 -2.95
CA ALA A 40 -0.19 9.58 -3.00
C ALA A 40 1.21 10.11 -3.36
N SER A 41 2.22 9.71 -2.59
CA SER A 41 3.60 10.16 -2.75
C SER A 41 4.57 9.19 -2.09
N CYS A 42 5.88 9.46 -2.17
CA CYS A 42 6.88 8.79 -1.35
C CYS A 42 6.69 9.18 0.13
N GLY A 43 6.58 8.19 1.01
CA GLY A 43 6.36 8.40 2.45
C GLY A 43 7.55 9.11 3.10
N GLU A 44 8.76 8.70 2.76
CA GLU A 44 10.01 9.24 3.30
C GLU A 44 10.24 10.67 2.81
N CYS A 45 10.20 10.87 1.49
CA CYS A 45 10.61 12.14 0.89
C CYS A 45 9.60 13.26 1.10
N ASN A 46 8.30 12.99 0.97
CA ASN A 46 7.26 14.04 0.96
C ASN A 46 6.46 14.10 2.26
N TYR A 47 6.42 13.01 3.04
CA TYR A 47 5.66 12.95 4.30
C TYR A 47 6.54 12.76 5.55
N GLY A 48 7.86 12.65 5.40
CA GLY A 48 8.79 12.52 6.53
C GLY A 48 8.58 11.23 7.34
N MET A 49 8.06 10.18 6.71
CA MET A 49 7.82 8.90 7.35
C MET A 49 9.16 8.15 7.58
N PRO A 50 9.27 7.29 8.62
CA PRO A 50 10.52 6.60 8.93
C PRO A 50 10.91 5.58 7.86
N GLY A 51 12.07 5.78 7.24
CA GLY A 51 12.61 4.91 6.20
C GLY A 51 13.74 5.62 5.46
N ASN A 52 14.43 4.90 4.56
CA ASN A 52 15.41 5.49 3.63
C ASN A 52 15.22 4.96 2.20
N ASP A 53 14.07 4.33 1.93
CA ASP A 53 13.73 3.74 0.64
C ASP A 53 12.75 4.64 -0.12
N CYS A 54 12.25 4.17 -1.28
CA CYS A 54 11.24 4.86 -2.07
C CYS A 54 9.88 4.19 -1.83
N ASP A 55 9.30 4.34 -0.65
CA ASP A 55 8.07 3.63 -0.31
C ASP A 55 6.82 4.45 -0.62
N LEU A 56 5.87 3.82 -1.32
CA LEU A 56 4.61 4.44 -1.66
C LEU A 56 3.79 4.65 -0.39
N ALA A 57 3.27 5.86 -0.21
CA ALA A 57 2.36 6.23 0.86
C ALA A 57 1.14 6.97 0.32
N VAL A 58 0.02 6.82 1.02
CA VAL A 58 -1.20 7.60 0.80
C VAL A 58 -1.52 8.44 2.01
N LYS A 59 -2.11 9.60 1.79
CA LYS A 59 -2.65 10.45 2.84
C LYS A 59 -4.16 10.34 2.85
N ILE A 60 -4.71 9.81 3.94
CA ILE A 60 -6.14 9.65 4.16
C ILE A 60 -6.51 10.57 5.31
N LYS A 61 -7.27 11.63 5.00
CA LYS A 61 -7.54 12.74 5.93
C LYS A 61 -6.22 13.37 6.39
N ASP A 62 -5.96 13.43 7.69
CA ASP A 62 -4.76 14.04 8.29
C ASP A 62 -3.68 13.02 8.65
N SER A 63 -3.77 11.78 8.14
CA SER A 63 -2.83 10.70 8.45
C SER A 63 -2.24 10.08 7.19
N THR A 64 -0.96 9.72 7.26
CA THR A 64 -0.23 9.07 6.16
C THR A 64 0.04 7.61 6.49
N TYR A 65 -0.05 6.77 5.47
CA TYR A 65 0.11 5.32 5.59
C TYR A 65 0.94 4.80 4.44
N TYR A 66 1.94 3.97 4.75
CA TYR A 66 2.60 3.18 3.73
C TYR A 66 1.61 2.20 3.09
N VAL A 67 1.75 2.02 1.78
CA VAL A 67 0.87 1.18 0.98
C VAL A 67 1.44 -0.22 0.87
N ASP A 68 0.61 -1.22 1.15
CA ASP A 68 0.87 -2.62 0.82
C ASP A 68 0.08 -3.02 -0.43
N GLY A 69 0.70 -3.87 -1.27
CA GLY A 69 0.07 -4.47 -2.46
C GLY A 69 0.47 -3.83 -3.78
N VAL A 70 1.02 -2.62 -3.76
CA VAL A 70 1.60 -1.98 -4.95
C VAL A 70 2.76 -1.08 -4.55
N GLY A 71 3.82 -1.09 -5.37
CA GLY A 71 5.03 -0.32 -5.15
C GLY A 71 5.07 0.96 -5.98
N ILE A 72 5.92 1.90 -5.57
CA ILE A 72 6.13 3.18 -6.25
C ILE A 72 6.57 3.00 -7.72
N PHE A 73 7.35 1.96 -8.01
CA PHE A 73 7.96 1.69 -9.32
C PHE A 73 6.96 1.19 -10.36
N GLU A 74 5.79 0.71 -9.92
CA GLU A 74 4.70 0.28 -10.80
C GLU A 74 4.11 1.47 -11.60
N PHE A 75 4.44 2.71 -11.20
CA PHE A 75 3.92 3.94 -11.78
C PHE A 75 4.99 4.78 -12.49
N GLY A 76 6.18 4.22 -12.71
CA GLY A 76 7.34 4.91 -13.29
C GLY A 76 8.47 5.10 -12.29
N HIS A 77 9.56 5.72 -12.74
CA HIS A 77 10.73 5.90 -11.89
C HIS A 77 10.46 6.99 -10.82
N PRO A 78 10.69 6.72 -9.52
CA PRO A 78 10.28 7.64 -8.44
C PRO A 78 10.96 9.00 -8.46
N HIS A 79 12.13 9.10 -9.09
CA HIS A 79 12.92 10.33 -9.19
C HIS A 79 12.71 11.11 -10.49
N ASP A 80 11.80 10.66 -11.37
CA ASP A 80 11.43 11.45 -12.54
C ASP A 80 10.71 12.73 -12.11
N LYS A 81 10.56 13.71 -13.02
CA LYS A 81 9.89 15.00 -12.74
C LYS A 81 8.52 14.84 -12.08
N ASN A 82 7.77 13.81 -12.48
CA ASN A 82 6.45 13.47 -11.93
C ASN A 82 6.48 12.13 -11.15
N GLY A 83 7.68 11.70 -10.76
CA GLY A 83 7.90 10.55 -9.90
C GLY A 83 7.50 10.88 -8.46
N PHE A 84 7.10 9.86 -7.72
CA PHE A 84 6.53 10.04 -6.38
C PHE A 84 7.53 10.52 -5.32
N CYS A 85 8.85 10.43 -5.53
CA CYS A 85 9.83 11.06 -4.63
C CYS A 85 9.95 12.57 -4.86
N VAL A 86 9.47 13.07 -6.00
CA VAL A 86 9.58 14.49 -6.41
C VAL A 86 8.24 15.20 -6.30
N ALA A 87 7.12 14.49 -6.43
CA ALA A 87 5.79 15.06 -6.48
C ALA A 87 4.77 14.33 -5.59
N VAL A 88 3.83 15.11 -5.04
CA VAL A 88 2.57 14.60 -4.50
C VAL A 88 1.55 14.52 -5.62
N ARG A 89 0.94 13.34 -5.81
CA ARG A 89 -0.02 13.06 -6.88
C ARG A 89 -1.35 12.59 -6.29
N HIS A 90 -2.39 12.48 -7.11
CA HIS A 90 -3.71 12.02 -6.67
C HIS A 90 -4.00 10.61 -7.19
N ALA A 91 -4.64 9.78 -6.37
CA ALA A 91 -5.02 8.42 -6.72
C ALA A 91 -6.43 8.10 -6.25
N GLU A 92 -7.13 7.28 -7.03
CA GLU A 92 -8.33 6.56 -6.58
C GLU A 92 -7.89 5.26 -5.91
N VAL A 93 -8.29 5.03 -4.66
CA VAL A 93 -7.88 3.86 -3.88
C VAL A 93 -9.07 3.18 -3.20
N GLN A 94 -8.95 1.87 -3.03
CA GLN A 94 -9.77 1.11 -2.09
C GLN A 94 -8.85 0.21 -1.29
N GLY A 95 -9.19 0.00 -0.02
CA GLY A 95 -8.37 -0.76 0.90
C GLY A 95 -8.73 -0.43 2.34
N GLU A 96 -7.96 -0.98 3.25
CA GLU A 96 -8.18 -0.84 4.68
C GLU A 96 -6.86 -0.56 5.39
N VAL A 97 -6.89 0.27 6.43
CA VAL A 97 -5.74 0.45 7.31
C VAL A 97 -5.70 -0.72 8.29
N VAL A 98 -4.67 -1.54 8.21
CA VAL A 98 -4.46 -2.70 9.09
C VAL A 98 -3.05 -2.61 9.65
N ASN A 99 -2.92 -2.55 10.98
CA ASN A 99 -1.65 -2.42 11.69
C ASN A 99 -0.81 -1.22 11.21
N GLY A 100 -1.45 -0.07 10.99
CA GLY A 100 -0.78 1.18 10.61
C GLY A 100 -0.30 1.24 9.16
N ARG A 101 -0.69 0.28 8.31
CA ARG A 101 -0.39 0.29 6.87
C ARG A 101 -1.68 0.21 6.07
N PHE A 102 -1.73 0.90 4.94
CA PHE A 102 -2.86 0.86 4.03
C PHE A 102 -2.73 -0.35 3.10
N LYS A 103 -3.56 -1.37 3.32
CA LYS A 103 -3.61 -2.57 2.47
C LYS A 103 -4.52 -2.31 1.29
N ALA A 104 -3.92 -1.98 0.14
CA ALA A 104 -4.68 -1.66 -1.05
C ALA A 104 -5.36 -2.93 -1.62
N SER A 105 -6.63 -2.80 -1.98
CA SER A 105 -7.36 -3.75 -2.83
C SER A 105 -7.56 -3.22 -4.26
N TYR A 106 -7.45 -1.91 -4.43
CA TYR A 106 -7.49 -1.19 -5.70
C TYR A 106 -6.61 0.06 -5.59
N PHE A 107 -5.86 0.38 -6.64
CA PHE A 107 -5.07 1.60 -6.73
C PHE A 107 -5.01 2.06 -8.19
N LYS A 108 -5.42 3.30 -8.44
CA LYS A 108 -5.31 3.94 -9.74
C LYS A 108 -4.77 5.35 -9.57
N LEU A 109 -3.54 5.55 -10.05
CA LEU A 109 -2.94 6.87 -10.17
C LEU A 109 -3.71 7.68 -11.22
N LEU A 110 -4.13 8.88 -10.83
CA LEU A 110 -4.79 9.82 -11.74
C LEU A 110 -3.76 10.57 -12.56
N LYS A 111 -4.15 10.92 -13.79
CA LYS A 111 -3.38 11.85 -14.60
C LYS A 111 -3.67 13.29 -14.14
N GLU A 112 -2.78 14.21 -14.47
CA GLU A 112 -2.91 15.62 -14.05
C GLU A 112 -4.19 16.28 -14.60
N ASP A 113 -4.68 15.85 -15.76
CA ASP A 113 -5.91 16.31 -16.42
C ASP A 113 -7.20 15.72 -15.82
N ASP A 114 -7.14 14.55 -15.18
CA ASP A 114 -8.31 13.90 -14.56
C ASP A 114 -8.85 14.70 -13.34
N ASN A 115 -7.99 15.47 -12.67
CA ASN A 115 -8.35 16.24 -11.46
C ASN A 115 -9.27 17.44 -11.76
N ASN A 116 -9.17 18.03 -12.95
CA ASN A 116 -9.95 19.22 -13.32
C ASN A 116 -11.43 18.93 -13.63
N ASN A 117 -11.79 17.68 -13.94
CA ASN A 117 -13.15 17.33 -14.30
C ASN A 117 -14.00 16.97 -13.07
N LYS A 118 -13.43 16.31 -12.06
CA LYS A 118 -14.19 15.84 -10.88
C LYS A 118 -14.45 16.94 -9.84
N ALA A 119 -13.61 17.98 -9.80
CA ALA A 119 -13.81 19.16 -8.95
C ALA A 119 -14.92 20.10 -9.48
N LYS A 120 -15.43 19.88 -10.70
CA LYS A 120 -16.54 20.66 -11.29
C LYS A 120 -17.91 20.02 -11.12
N GLU A 121 -17.99 18.81 -10.57
CA GLU A 121 -19.24 18.07 -10.36
C GLU A 121 -19.72 18.09 -8.89
N ASN A 122 -19.12 18.91 -8.02
CA ASN A 122 -19.61 19.18 -6.66
C ASN A 122 -19.87 20.67 -6.45
#